data_AF-A0A383DYA2-F1
#
_entry.id   AF-A0A383DYA2-F1
#
_cell.length_a   1.000
_cell.length_b   1.000
_cell.length_c   1.000
_cell.angle_alpha   90.00
_cell.angle_beta   90.00
_cell.angle_gamma   90.00
#
_symmetry.space_group_name_H-M   'P 1'
#
loop_
_entity.id
_entity.type
_entity.pdbx_description
1 polymer ?
#
loop_
_entity_poly.entity_id
_entity_poly.type
_entity_poly.pdbx_seq_one_letter_code
_entity_poly.pdbx_strand_id
1 'polypeptide(L)' 'MSWKVLITDHVWPNTDPERRVLEAAGAEVLISPDGEESTLIELSKDVDAIMTCFAQVTENVVRAAKKCVVIGRFGVG' A
#
# COMPACT_ATOMS: atom_id res chain seq x y z
N MET A 1 -4.41 15.56 10.49
CA MET A 1 -4.89 14.57 9.51
C MET A 1 -3.83 13.51 9.42
N SER A 2 -4.20 12.23 9.45
CA SER A 2 -3.26 11.10 9.34
C SER A 2 -3.35 10.56 7.92
N TRP A 3 -2.20 10.34 7.28
CA TRP A 3 -2.12 9.65 6.00
C TRP A 3 -2.35 8.15 6.21
N LYS A 4 -2.90 7.44 5.23
CA LYS A 4 -3.04 5.98 5.22
C LYS A 4 -2.28 5.36 4.06
N VAL A 5 -1.42 4.40 4.35
CA VAL A 5 -0.56 3.73 3.35
C VAL A 5 -0.86 2.24 3.34
N LEU A 6 -1.24 1.71 2.17
CA LEU A 6 -1.36 0.27 1.94
C LEU A 6 -0.05 -0.28 1.40
N ILE A 7 0.55 -1.25 2.08
CA ILE A 7 1.60 -2.12 1.55
C ILE A 7 0.91 -3.38 0.99
N THR A 8 0.97 -3.57 -0.34
CA THR A 8 0.29 -4.69 -1.01
C THR A 8 0.97 -6.02 -0.76
N ASP A 9 2.29 -6.01 -0.66
CA ASP A 9 3.13 -7.18 -0.49
C ASP A 9 4.56 -6.77 -0.12
N HIS A 10 5.32 -7.72 0.42
CA HIS A 10 6.74 -7.57 0.72
C HIS A 10 7.42 -8.94 0.72
N VAL A 11 8.70 -8.99 0.37
CA VAL A 11 9.50 -10.24 0.37
C VAL A 11 10.44 -10.36 1.57
N TRP A 12 10.55 -9.29 2.36
CA TRP A 12 11.37 -9.25 3.56
C TRP A 12 10.63 -9.89 4.74
N PRO A 13 11.32 -10.27 5.83
CA PRO A 13 10.68 -10.88 7.00
C PRO A 13 9.68 -9.97 7.73
N ASN A 14 9.79 -8.66 7.57
CA ASN A 14 8.89 -7.67 8.15
C ASN A 14 8.92 -6.34 7.35
N THR A 15 8.15 -5.37 7.82
CA THR A 15 8.02 -4.01 7.26
C THR A 15 8.45 -2.94 8.27
N ASP A 16 9.29 -3.29 9.24
CA ASP A 16 9.71 -2.38 10.31
C ASP A 16 10.40 -1.11 9.77
N PRO A 17 11.27 -1.18 8.73
CA PRO A 17 11.86 0.01 8.13
C PRO A 17 10.82 0.96 7.54
N GLU A 18 9.86 0.43 6.77
CA GLU A 18 8.78 1.21 6.16
C GLU A 18 7.90 1.85 7.23
N ARG A 19 7.47 1.06 8.22
CA ARG A 19 6.68 1.55 9.36
C ARG A 19 7.37 2.68 10.09
N ARG A 20 8.65 2.51 10.41
CA ARG A 20 9.43 3.54 11.13
C ARG A 20 9.44 4.88 10.39
N VAL A 21 9.58 4.87 9.07
CA VAL A 21 9.63 6.09 8.25
C VAL A 21 8.23 6.69 8.09
N LEU A 22 7.23 5.87 7.76
CA LEU A 22 5.86 6.30 7.49
C LEU A 22 5.15 6.79 8.76
N GLU A 23 5.26 6.05 9.86
CA GLU A 23 4.64 6.40 11.14
C GLU A 23 5.29 7.66 11.74
N ALA A 24 6.60 7.86 11.58
CA ALA A 24 7.27 9.10 11.96
C ALA A 24 6.79 10.32 11.13
N ALA A 25 6.28 10.10 9.92
CA ALA A 25 5.64 11.12 9.10
C ALA A 25 4.14 11.30 9.42
N GLY A 26 3.62 10.61 10.43
CA GLY A 26 2.22 10.68 10.84
C GLY A 26 1.28 9.88 9.94
N ALA A 27 1.77 8.81 9.30
CA ALA A 27 0.98 7.90 8.52
C ALA A 27 0.63 6.61 9.29
N GLU A 28 -0.55 6.05 9.00
CA GLU A 28 -0.98 4.72 9.42
C GLU A 28 -0.61 3.71 8.32
N VAL A 29 0.01 2.59 8.70
CA VAL A 29 0.46 1.56 7.76
C VAL A 29 -0.42 0.31 7.87
N LEU A 30 -1.11 0.02 6.76
CA LEU A 30 -1.89 -1.18 6.52
C LEU A 30 -1.10 -2.14 5.64
N ILE A 31 -1.05 -3.41 6.01
CA ILE A 31 -0.38 -4.46 5.23
C ILE A 31 -1.45 -5.42 4.73
N SER A 32 -1.46 -5.67 3.43
CA SER A 32 -2.37 -6.67 2.85
C SER A 32 -1.98 -8.09 3.32
N PRO A 33 -2.95 -8.96 3.64
CA PRO A 33 -2.65 -10.35 3.97
C PRO A 33 -2.20 -11.17 2.75
N ASP A 34 -2.58 -10.75 1.54
CA ASP A 34 -2.27 -11.39 0.26
C ASP A 34 -2.28 -10.37 -0.89
N GLY A 35 -1.88 -10.83 -2.08
CA GLY A 35 -1.85 -10.03 -3.30
C GLY A 35 -3.07 -10.18 -4.20
N GLU A 36 -4.17 -10.76 -3.71
CA GLU A 36 -5.37 -11.01 -4.51
C GLU A 36 -6.07 -9.69 -4.88
N GLU A 37 -6.54 -9.57 -6.13
CA GLU A 37 -7.12 -8.32 -6.64
C GLU A 37 -8.32 -7.86 -5.81
N SER A 38 -9.18 -8.79 -5.36
CA SER A 38 -10.33 -8.46 -4.52
C SER A 38 -9.92 -7.90 -3.15
N THR A 39 -8.91 -8.49 -2.51
CA THR A 39 -8.34 -7.99 -1.26
C THR A 39 -7.80 -6.57 -1.45
N LEU A 40 -6.99 -6.35 -2.49
CA LEU A 40 -6.39 -5.05 -2.76
C LEU A 40 -7.44 -3.99 -3.13
N ILE A 41 -8.50 -4.34 -3.85
CA ILE A 41 -9.64 -3.45 -4.12
C ILE A 41 -10.29 -3.02 -2.81
N GLU A 42 -10.59 -3.95 -1.89
CA GLU A 42 -11.24 -3.61 -0.62
C GLU A 42 -10.35 -2.72 0.25
N LEU A 43 -9.07 -3.06 0.40
CA LEU A 43 -8.14 -2.31 1.25
C LEU A 43 -7.77 -0.94 0.68
N SER A 44 -7.79 -0.75 -0.65
CA SER A 44 -7.37 0.50 -1.28
C SER A 44 -8.40 1.63 -1.25
N LYS A 45 -9.67 1.35 -0.91
CA LYS A 45 -10.77 2.34 -0.99
C LYS A 45 -10.54 3.61 -0.16
N ASP A 46 -9.85 3.49 0.98
CA ASP A 46 -9.66 4.57 1.95
C ASP A 46 -8.19 4.89 2.24
N VAL A 47 -7.28 4.58 1.30
CA VAL A 47 -5.85 4.89 1.46
C VAL A 47 -5.42 6.07 0.61
N ASP A 48 -4.45 6.82 1.11
CA ASP A 48 -3.87 7.98 0.43
C ASP A 48 -2.65 7.60 -0.42
N ALA A 49 -2.01 6.47 -0.10
CA ALA A 49 -0.88 5.93 -0.85
C ALA A 49 -0.92 4.40 -0.94
N ILE A 50 -0.37 3.87 -2.02
CA ILE A 50 -0.13 2.43 -2.20
C ILE A 50 1.38 2.21 -2.39
N MET A 51 1.93 1.27 -1.63
CA MET A 51 3.28 0.76 -1.78
C MET A 51 3.23 -0.70 -2.24
N THR A 52 3.95 -1.02 -3.32
CA THR A 52 3.91 -2.36 -3.94
C THR A 52 5.30 -2.91 -4.24
N CYS A 53 5.45 -4.24 -4.25
CA CYS A 53 6.69 -4.91 -4.67
C CYS A 53 6.47 -5.78 -5.91
N PHE A 54 5.65 -6.83 -5.81
CA PHE A 54 5.31 -7.78 -6.88
C PHE A 54 3.80 -7.96 -7.10
N ALA A 55 2.97 -7.65 -6.09
CA ALA A 55 1.52 -7.74 -6.24
C ALA A 55 1.04 -6.80 -7.34
N GLN A 56 0.04 -7.23 -8.10
CA GLN A 56 -0.42 -6.47 -9.25
C GLN A 56 -1.39 -5.38 -8.80
N VAL A 57 -0.97 -4.12 -8.92
CA VAL A 57 -1.86 -2.96 -8.76
C VAL A 57 -2.59 -2.72 -10.09
N THR A 58 -3.63 -3.52 -10.34
CA THR A 58 -4.40 -3.52 -11.61
C THR A 58 -5.21 -2.24 -11.81
N GLU A 59 -5.76 -2.06 -13.01
CA GLU A 59 -6.71 -0.97 -13.31
C GLU A 59 -7.87 -0.92 -12.31
N ASN A 60 -8.41 -2.06 -11.90
CA ASN A 60 -9.53 -2.12 -10.96
C ASN A 60 -9.12 -1.64 -9.56
N VAL A 61 -7.93 -2.02 -9.09
CA VAL A 61 -7.37 -1.55 -7.81
C VAL A 61 -7.19 -0.02 -7.85
N VAL A 62 -6.58 0.50 -8.92
CA VAL A 62 -6.39 1.96 -9.08
C VAL A 62 -7.73 2.69 -9.13
N ARG A 63 -8.73 2.15 -9.86
CA ARG A 63 -10.07 2.74 -9.92
C ARG A 63 -10.79 2.70 -8.58
N ALA A 64 -10.54 1.71 -7.72
CA ALA A 64 -11.13 1.63 -6.38
C ALA A 64 -10.49 2.63 -5.40
N ALA A 65 -9.21 2.93 -5.57
CA ALA A 65 -8.42 3.80 -4.70
C ALA A 65 -8.70 5.30 -4.86
N LYS A 66 -9.94 5.73 -4.57
CA LYS A 66 -10.43 7.11 -4.86
C LYS A 66 -9.66 8.24 -4.17
N LYS A 67 -9.00 7.96 -3.05
CA LYS A 67 -8.20 8.93 -2.29
C LYS A 67 -6.71 8.85 -2.60
N CYS A 68 -6.28 7.78 -3.27
CA CYS A 68 -4.87 7.51 -3.48
C CYS A 68 -4.26 8.55 -4.41
N VAL A 69 -3.23 9.25 -3.94
CA VAL A 69 -2.52 10.30 -4.69
C VAL A 69 -1.15 9.84 -5.18
N VAL A 70 -0.65 8.71 -4.68
CA VAL A 70 0.65 8.18 -5.06
C VAL A 70 0.70 6.66 -4.97
N ILE A 71 1.28 6.04 -5.99
CA ILE A 71 1.59 4.60 -6.01
C ILE A 71 3.09 4.48 -6.20
N GLY A 72 3.78 3.93 -5.20
CA GLY A 72 5.23 3.78 -5.18
C GLY A 72 5.62 2.31 -5.18
N ARG A 73 6.50 1.93 -6.11
CA ARG A 73 7.12 0.62 -6.06
C ARG A 73 8.38 0.67 -5.21
N PHE A 74 8.45 -0.12 -4.14
CA PHE A 74 9.65 -0.23 -3.32
C PHE A 74 10.42 -1.50 -3.73
N GLY A 75 11.20 -1.30 -4.78
CA GLY A 75 11.92 -2.30 -5.58
C GLY A 75 12.49 -1.61 -6.83
N VAL A 76 13.03 -2.38 -7.78
CA VAL A 76 13.55 -1.84 -9.05
C VAL A 76 12.57 -2.10 -10.18
N GLY A 77 12.06 -1.04 -10.81
CA GLY A 77 11.25 -1.06 -12.04
C GLY A 77 9.93 -0.32 -11.93
#